data_AF-A0A2Z6CPW5-F1
#
_entry.id   AF-A0A2Z6CPW5-F1
#
_cell.length_a   1.000
_cell.length_b   1.000
_cell.length_c   1.000
_cell.angle_alpha   90.00
_cell.angle_beta   90.00
_cell.angle_gamma   90.00
#
_symmetry.space_group_name_H-M   'P 1'
#
loop_
_entity.id
_entity.type
_entity.pdbx_description
1 polymer ?
#
loop_
_entity_poly.entity_id
_entity_poly.type
_entity_poly.pdbx_seq_one_letter_code
_entity_poly.pdbx_strand_id
1 'polypeptide(L)'
;MQYPQADLPILIVFDDVTSLDNLGEVVPSDNRFRVLVTTRLRNLDPNFIQEISLDVLSPDKALELLKKLLGKDKRVDNQQQAADAICEVLEYLPLGIELVGAYLAQDPDLHLYIMLERLQQRKLAEAALQDRETLNSTQLGVKAAFALTWEELEPPTQQLGKFLSLFAPQSILWNLVMWVATGGDDEDDPSPNLSPRGGYGVHTSTICKGFRRYRPLKLSLRAQRQRSEVIA
;
A
#
# COMPACT_ATOMS: atom_id res chain seq x y z
N MET A 1 -7.78 27.52 -0.36
CA MET A 1 -6.66 27.26 0.58
C MET A 1 -6.04 28.59 0.96
N GLN A 2 -5.63 28.78 2.21
CA GLN A 2 -4.87 29.95 2.62
C GLN A 2 -3.51 29.48 3.12
N TYR A 3 -2.45 29.95 2.48
CA TYR A 3 -1.09 29.54 2.81
C TYR A 3 -0.58 30.27 4.06
N PRO A 4 0.33 29.65 4.84
CA PRO A 4 0.96 30.32 5.96
C PRO A 4 1.61 31.65 5.52
N GLN A 5 1.41 32.70 6.33
CA GLN A 5 1.95 34.05 6.05
C GLN A 5 3.40 34.24 6.52
N ALA A 6 4.07 33.17 6.98
CA ALA A 6 5.45 33.25 7.43
C ALA A 6 6.43 33.30 6.24
N ASP A 7 7.45 34.16 6.29
CA ASP A 7 8.51 34.29 5.27
C ASP A 7 9.54 33.14 5.29
N LEU A 8 9.15 31.96 5.75
CA LEU A 8 9.99 30.77 5.77
C LEU A 8 9.85 29.99 4.46
N PRO A 9 10.89 29.23 4.05
CA PRO A 9 10.76 28.25 2.97
C PRO A 9 9.67 27.22 3.31
N ILE A 10 8.73 26.98 2.39
CA ILE A 10 7.61 26.05 2.55
C ILE A 10 7.66 25.00 1.44
N LEU A 11 7.55 23.72 1.81
CA LEU A 11 7.31 22.62 0.88
C LEU A 11 5.83 22.23 0.92
N ILE A 12 5.16 22.25 -0.23
CA ILE A 12 3.80 21.76 -0.44
C ILE A 12 3.91 20.39 -1.12
N VAL A 13 3.27 19.37 -0.56
CA VAL A 13 3.25 18.02 -1.13
C VAL A 13 1.83 17.69 -1.57
N PHE A 14 1.64 17.45 -2.87
CA PHE A 14 0.43 16.90 -3.43
C PHE A 14 0.62 15.40 -3.64
N ASP A 15 -0.05 14.60 -2.82
CA ASP A 15 0.04 13.14 -2.89
C ASP A 15 -1.03 12.56 -3.82
N ASP A 16 -0.65 11.58 -4.64
CA ASP A 16 -1.52 10.77 -5.50
C ASP A 16 -2.38 11.58 -6.51
N VAL A 17 -1.76 12.59 -7.14
CA VAL A 17 -2.45 13.44 -8.13
C VAL A 17 -2.76 12.65 -9.40
N THR A 18 -4.02 12.66 -9.82
CA THR A 18 -4.51 11.93 -11.00
C THR A 18 -4.83 12.82 -12.20
N SER A 19 -4.87 14.14 -12.03
CA SER A 19 -4.96 15.16 -13.08
C SER A 19 -4.23 16.43 -12.63
N LEU A 20 -3.58 17.11 -13.56
CA LEU A 20 -2.82 18.35 -13.32
C LEU A 20 -3.55 19.62 -13.78
N ASP A 21 -4.75 19.50 -14.34
CA ASP A 21 -5.45 20.59 -15.03
C ASP A 21 -5.64 21.84 -14.16
N ASN A 22 -5.76 21.67 -12.84
CA ASN A 22 -6.00 22.74 -11.87
C ASN A 22 -4.81 23.03 -10.94
N LEU A 23 -3.65 22.41 -11.18
CA LEU A 23 -2.51 22.54 -10.27
C LEU A 23 -1.99 23.99 -10.21
N GLY A 24 -1.97 24.68 -11.36
CA GLY A 24 -1.54 26.08 -11.44
C GLY A 24 -2.42 27.06 -10.66
N GLU A 25 -3.69 26.73 -10.41
CA GLU A 25 -4.60 27.59 -9.63
C GLU A 25 -4.36 27.48 -8.13
N VAL A 26 -3.84 26.34 -7.68
CA VAL A 26 -3.56 26.10 -6.26
C VAL A 26 -2.13 26.44 -5.90
N VAL A 27 -1.16 26.32 -6.81
CA VAL A 27 0.26 26.55 -6.52
C VAL A 27 0.58 28.05 -6.36
N PRO A 28 1.17 28.47 -5.22
CA PRO A 28 1.65 29.84 -5.05
C PRO A 28 2.78 30.18 -6.03
N SER A 29 2.78 31.41 -6.55
CA SER A 29 3.86 31.90 -7.45
C SER A 29 5.08 32.45 -6.69
N ASP A 30 5.02 32.56 -5.37
CA ASP A 30 6.09 33.08 -4.52
C ASP A 30 7.25 32.06 -4.41
N ASN A 31 8.48 32.54 -4.52
CA ASN A 31 9.69 31.71 -4.55
C ASN A 31 10.01 31.01 -3.22
N ARG A 32 9.34 31.37 -2.12
CA ARG A 32 9.46 30.66 -0.83
C ARG A 32 8.79 29.29 -0.87
N PHE A 33 7.89 29.05 -1.82
CA PHE A 33 7.26 27.75 -1.99
C PHE A 33 8.07 26.83 -2.90
N ARG A 34 8.09 25.55 -2.52
CA ARG A 34 8.49 24.43 -3.38
C ARG A 34 7.32 23.46 -3.40
N VAL A 35 7.05 22.89 -4.57
CA VAL A 35 5.93 21.95 -4.76
C VAL A 35 6.53 20.61 -5.13
N LEU A 36 6.07 19.56 -4.46
CA LEU A 36 6.35 18.17 -4.76
C LEU A 36 5.03 17.49 -5.08
N VAL A 37 4.95 16.81 -6.21
CA VAL A 37 3.79 16.06 -6.66
C VAL A 37 4.16 14.60 -6.79
N THR A 38 3.40 13.70 -6.17
CA THR A 38 3.45 12.28 -6.49
C THR A 38 2.30 11.97 -7.46
N THR A 39 2.62 11.36 -8.59
CA THR A 39 1.62 11.05 -9.61
C THR A 39 1.97 9.79 -10.40
N ARG A 40 0.98 9.23 -11.08
CA ARG A 40 1.15 8.15 -12.07
C ARG A 40 1.09 8.66 -13.51
N LEU A 41 0.86 9.95 -13.70
CA LEU A 41 0.95 10.60 -14.99
C LEU A 41 2.39 10.57 -15.50
N ARG A 42 2.56 10.46 -16.81
CA ARG A 42 3.85 10.33 -17.50
C ARG A 42 3.92 11.32 -18.65
N ASN A 43 5.12 11.66 -19.08
CA ASN A 43 5.36 12.63 -20.16
C ASN A 43 4.79 14.01 -19.80
N LEU A 44 5.08 14.46 -18.59
CA LEU A 44 4.65 15.78 -18.11
C LEU A 44 5.38 16.88 -18.88
N ASP A 45 4.78 18.07 -18.98
CA ASP A 45 5.41 19.20 -19.67
C ASP A 45 6.66 19.66 -18.89
N PRO A 46 7.87 19.47 -19.45
CA PRO A 46 9.12 19.76 -18.76
C PRO A 46 9.34 21.26 -18.52
N ASN A 47 8.55 22.14 -19.17
CA ASN A 47 8.61 23.58 -18.92
C ASN A 47 7.95 23.98 -17.59
N PHE A 48 7.07 23.12 -17.05
CA PHE A 48 6.31 23.41 -15.84
C PHE A 48 6.63 22.45 -14.69
N ILE A 49 6.97 21.20 -15.00
CA ILE A 49 7.18 20.16 -14.00
C ILE A 49 8.45 19.39 -14.31
N GLN A 50 9.37 19.34 -13.34
CA GLN A 50 10.56 18.50 -13.44
C GLN A 50 10.22 17.06 -13.07
N GLU A 51 10.28 16.13 -14.03
CA GLU A 51 9.97 14.72 -13.76
C GLU A 51 11.16 13.97 -13.13
N ILE A 52 10.94 13.31 -11.99
CA ILE A 52 11.83 12.34 -11.35
C ILE A 52 11.15 10.97 -11.41
N SER A 53 11.54 10.15 -12.39
CA SER A 53 11.00 8.79 -12.50
C SER A 53 11.53 7.90 -11.37
N LEU A 54 10.62 7.22 -10.66
CA LEU A 54 11.00 6.12 -9.77
C LEU A 54 11.06 4.82 -10.55
N ASP A 55 12.18 4.12 -10.39
CA ASP A 55 12.40 2.78 -10.91
C ASP A 55 12.16 1.72 -9.83
N VAL A 56 12.18 0.46 -10.21
CA VAL A 56 12.20 -0.67 -9.27
C VAL A 56 13.51 -0.69 -8.47
N LEU A 57 13.55 -1.47 -7.38
CA LEU A 57 14.77 -1.61 -6.60
C LEU A 57 15.83 -2.37 -7.41
N SER A 58 17.11 -2.06 -7.18
CA SER A 58 18.18 -2.95 -7.61
C SER A 58 18.09 -4.29 -6.83
N PRO A 59 18.62 -5.39 -7.39
CA PRO A 59 18.60 -6.69 -6.72
C PRO A 59 19.13 -6.64 -5.27
N ASP A 60 20.26 -5.96 -5.06
CA ASP A 60 20.86 -5.80 -3.73
C ASP A 60 19.94 -5.05 -2.76
N LYS A 61 19.24 -4.01 -3.23
CA LYS A 61 18.31 -3.22 -2.41
C LYS A 61 17.00 -3.95 -2.14
N ALA A 62 16.52 -4.75 -3.09
CA ALA A 62 15.37 -5.62 -2.89
C ALA A 62 15.66 -6.67 -1.80
N LEU A 63 16.83 -7.30 -1.86
CA LEU A 63 17.28 -8.24 -0.85
C LEU A 63 17.49 -7.57 0.51
N GLU A 64 18.10 -6.38 0.55
CA GLU A 64 18.27 -5.59 1.77
C GLU A 64 16.91 -5.28 2.42
N LEU A 65 15.91 -4.90 1.63
CA LEU A 65 14.55 -4.68 2.10
C LEU A 65 13.94 -5.95 2.68
N LEU A 66 14.05 -7.10 1.99
CA LEU A 66 13.55 -8.37 2.48
C LEU A 66 14.21 -8.78 3.81
N LYS A 67 15.55 -8.63 3.92
CA LYS A 67 16.30 -8.86 5.17
C LYS A 67 15.78 -7.96 6.29
N LYS A 68 15.58 -6.68 6.01
CA LYS A 68 15.10 -5.70 7.00
C LYS A 68 13.71 -6.05 7.53
N LEU A 69 12.81 -6.54 6.67
CA LEU A 69 11.45 -6.95 7.04
C LEU A 69 11.46 -8.20 7.94
N LEU A 70 12.41 -9.10 7.71
CA LEU A 70 12.61 -10.33 8.49
C LEU A 70 13.46 -10.11 9.77
N GLY A 71 14.09 -8.96 9.91
CA GLY A 71 14.81 -8.56 11.12
C GLY A 71 16.06 -9.41 11.39
N LYS A 72 16.06 -10.16 12.50
CA LYS A 72 17.21 -11.00 12.92
C LYS A 72 17.17 -12.42 12.34
N ASP A 73 16.16 -12.73 11.56
CA ASP A 73 15.99 -14.03 10.94
C ASP A 73 17.08 -14.29 9.88
N LYS A 74 17.72 -15.45 9.96
CA LYS A 74 18.81 -15.85 9.07
C LYS A 74 18.34 -16.56 7.81
N ARG A 75 17.04 -16.76 7.59
CA ARG A 75 16.49 -17.45 6.41
C ARG A 75 16.98 -16.84 5.10
N VAL A 76 17.08 -15.51 5.01
CA VAL A 76 17.57 -14.85 3.80
C VAL A 76 19.04 -15.22 3.53
N ASP A 77 19.89 -15.20 4.56
CA ASP A 77 21.31 -15.55 4.40
C ASP A 77 21.50 -17.06 4.14
N ASN A 78 20.70 -17.91 4.80
CA ASN A 78 20.79 -19.36 4.70
C ASN A 78 20.18 -19.91 3.38
N GLN A 79 19.21 -19.20 2.81
CA GLN A 79 18.46 -19.60 1.60
C GLN A 79 18.55 -18.51 0.53
N GLN A 80 19.76 -17.98 0.32
CA GLN A 80 20.05 -16.83 -0.53
C GLN A 80 19.44 -16.97 -1.94
N GLN A 81 19.61 -18.13 -2.59
CA GLN A 81 19.06 -18.38 -3.92
C GLN A 81 17.52 -18.26 -3.97
N ALA A 82 16.82 -18.73 -2.94
CA ALA A 82 15.36 -18.62 -2.87
C ALA A 82 14.94 -17.17 -2.58
N ALA A 83 15.70 -16.44 -1.76
CA ALA A 83 15.43 -15.02 -1.50
C ALA A 83 15.60 -14.16 -2.76
N ASP A 84 16.66 -14.40 -3.53
CA ASP A 84 16.90 -13.72 -4.80
C ASP A 84 15.77 -14.01 -5.80
N ALA A 85 15.38 -15.28 -5.93
CA ALA A 85 14.28 -15.68 -6.79
C ALA A 85 12.92 -15.11 -6.36
N ILE A 86 12.66 -14.97 -5.04
CA ILE A 86 11.47 -14.27 -4.56
C ILE A 86 11.48 -12.81 -5.02
N CYS A 87 12.61 -12.11 -4.85
CA CYS A 87 12.74 -10.71 -5.27
C CYS A 87 12.56 -10.56 -6.79
N GLU A 88 13.08 -11.51 -7.57
CA GLU A 88 12.93 -11.56 -9.03
C GLU A 88 11.47 -11.81 -9.46
N VAL A 89 10.77 -12.76 -8.85
CA VAL A 89 9.35 -13.06 -9.15
C VAL A 89 8.45 -11.84 -8.92
N LEU A 90 8.79 -11.04 -7.90
CA LEU A 90 8.14 -9.78 -7.54
C LEU A 90 8.63 -8.58 -8.36
N GLU A 91 9.53 -8.81 -9.32
CA GLU A 91 10.14 -7.81 -10.20
C GLU A 91 10.72 -6.62 -9.43
N TYR A 92 11.29 -6.92 -8.25
CA TYR A 92 11.95 -5.96 -7.38
C TYR A 92 11.07 -4.78 -6.93
N LEU A 93 9.74 -4.93 -7.00
CA LEU A 93 8.80 -3.92 -6.52
C LEU A 93 8.78 -3.90 -4.98
N PRO A 94 9.04 -2.73 -4.34
CA PRO A 94 9.05 -2.62 -2.89
C PRO A 94 7.81 -3.19 -2.21
N LEU A 95 6.61 -2.90 -2.73
CA LEU A 95 5.37 -3.39 -2.10
C LEU A 95 5.23 -4.91 -2.17
N GLY A 96 5.57 -5.53 -3.30
CA GLY A 96 5.53 -6.98 -3.41
C GLY A 96 6.42 -7.62 -2.34
N ILE A 97 7.62 -7.05 -2.16
CA ILE A 97 8.59 -7.50 -1.15
C ILE A 97 8.07 -7.24 0.26
N GLU A 98 7.42 -6.10 0.53
CA GLU A 98 6.79 -5.82 1.82
C GLU A 98 5.67 -6.80 2.19
N LEU A 99 4.82 -7.14 1.22
CA LEU A 99 3.75 -8.12 1.41
C LEU A 99 4.32 -9.49 1.75
N VAL A 100 5.28 -9.97 0.96
CA VAL A 100 5.94 -11.27 1.18
C VAL A 100 6.76 -11.29 2.46
N GLY A 101 7.51 -10.23 2.75
CA GLY A 101 8.29 -10.11 3.98
C GLY A 101 7.40 -10.13 5.22
N ALA A 102 6.24 -9.46 5.19
CA ALA A 102 5.29 -9.50 6.29
C ALA A 102 4.57 -10.84 6.43
N TYR A 103 4.32 -11.54 5.32
CA TYR A 103 3.83 -12.92 5.33
C TYR A 103 4.84 -13.84 6.04
N LEU A 104 6.11 -13.79 5.60
CA LEU A 104 7.19 -14.62 6.17
C LEU A 104 7.51 -14.27 7.62
N ALA A 105 7.36 -13.02 8.03
CA ALA A 105 7.56 -12.61 9.42
C ALA A 105 6.52 -13.20 10.39
N GLN A 106 5.35 -13.64 9.89
CA GLN A 106 4.31 -14.27 10.71
C GLN A 106 4.52 -15.77 10.87
N ASP A 107 5.22 -16.40 9.94
CA ASP A 107 5.59 -17.81 10.00
C ASP A 107 7.11 -17.98 9.90
N PRO A 108 7.83 -17.95 11.05
CA PRO A 108 9.27 -18.15 11.10
C PRO A 108 9.74 -19.51 10.59
N ASP A 109 8.87 -20.52 10.61
CA ASP A 109 9.20 -21.89 10.23
C ASP A 109 9.01 -22.14 8.72
N LEU A 110 8.35 -21.23 8.00
CA LEU A 110 8.18 -21.32 6.56
C LEU A 110 9.50 -21.13 5.81
N HIS A 111 9.88 -22.12 5.01
CA HIS A 111 11.06 -22.00 4.16
C HIS A 111 10.81 -21.08 2.95
N LEU A 112 11.85 -20.34 2.52
CA LEU A 112 11.74 -19.40 1.41
C LEU A 112 11.41 -20.09 0.08
N TYR A 113 11.91 -21.31 -0.14
CA TYR A 113 11.60 -22.05 -1.36
C TYR A 113 10.10 -22.43 -1.45
N ILE A 114 9.43 -22.69 -0.32
CA ILE A 114 7.99 -22.94 -0.29
C ILE A 114 7.23 -21.66 -0.62
N MET A 115 7.66 -20.51 -0.07
CA MET A 115 7.06 -19.23 -0.39
C MET A 115 7.22 -18.87 -1.88
N LEU A 116 8.41 -19.14 -2.44
CA LEU A 116 8.67 -18.98 -3.87
C LEU A 116 7.72 -19.82 -4.72
N GLU A 117 7.55 -21.10 -4.38
CA GLU A 117 6.63 -21.99 -5.09
C GLU A 117 5.18 -21.46 -5.03
N ARG A 118 4.71 -21.05 -3.84
CA ARG A 118 3.38 -20.45 -3.66
C ARG A 118 3.20 -19.19 -4.54
N LEU A 119 4.20 -18.32 -4.58
CA LEU A 119 4.18 -17.10 -5.39
C LEU A 119 4.11 -17.43 -6.89
N GLN A 120 4.90 -18.38 -7.37
CA GLN A 120 4.91 -18.77 -8.78
C GLN A 120 3.58 -19.40 -9.19
N GLN A 121 3.07 -20.34 -8.41
CA GLN A 121 1.76 -20.96 -8.64
C GLN A 121 0.64 -19.91 -8.67
N ARG A 122 0.66 -18.97 -7.73
CA ARG A 122 -0.34 -17.90 -7.67
C ARG A 122 -0.22 -16.92 -8.83
N LYS A 123 1.00 -16.50 -9.20
CA LYS A 123 1.24 -15.61 -10.35
C LYS A 123 0.72 -16.23 -11.65
N LEU A 124 0.91 -17.55 -11.85
CA LEU A 124 0.37 -18.30 -12.98
C LEU A 124 -1.17 -18.37 -12.96
N ALA A 125 -1.77 -18.62 -11.80
CA ALA A 125 -3.23 -18.62 -11.65
C ALA A 125 -3.84 -17.24 -11.98
N GLU A 126 -3.23 -16.15 -11.49
CA GLU A 126 -3.66 -14.79 -11.82
C GLU A 126 -3.49 -14.46 -13.31
N ALA A 127 -2.41 -14.94 -13.94
CA ALA A 127 -2.21 -14.80 -15.38
C ALA A 127 -3.27 -15.55 -16.20
N ALA A 128 -3.67 -16.75 -15.78
CA ALA A 128 -4.69 -17.55 -16.46
C ALA A 128 -6.10 -16.94 -16.39
N LEU A 129 -6.38 -16.11 -15.38
CA LEU A 129 -7.66 -15.43 -15.19
C LEU A 129 -7.75 -14.09 -15.97
N GLN A 130 -6.73 -13.73 -16.76
CA GLN A 130 -6.59 -12.41 -17.43
C GLN A 130 -7.58 -12.09 -18.55
N ASP A 131 -8.67 -12.84 -18.73
CA ASP A 131 -9.68 -12.55 -19.77
C ASP A 131 -10.36 -11.17 -19.63
N ARG A 132 -10.02 -10.37 -18.59
CA ARG A 132 -10.54 -9.00 -18.39
C ARG A 132 -9.55 -7.95 -17.88
N GLU A 133 -8.27 -8.26 -17.60
CA GLU A 133 -7.33 -7.30 -16.99
C GLU A 133 -5.98 -7.24 -17.73
N THR A 134 -5.61 -6.06 -18.24
CA THR A 134 -4.34 -5.75 -18.91
C THR A 134 -3.18 -5.54 -17.92
N LEU A 135 -3.03 -6.44 -16.95
CA LEU A 135 -1.93 -6.36 -16.00
C LEU A 135 -0.63 -6.81 -16.66
N ASN A 136 0.44 -6.04 -16.47
CA ASN A 136 1.77 -6.47 -16.86
C ASN A 136 2.33 -7.48 -15.83
N SER A 137 3.47 -8.09 -16.17
CA SER A 137 4.10 -9.10 -15.31
C SER A 137 4.38 -8.58 -13.88
N THR A 138 4.77 -7.31 -13.78
CA THR A 138 5.12 -6.65 -12.51
C THR A 138 3.91 -6.55 -11.59
N GLN A 139 2.77 -6.18 -12.16
CA GLN A 139 1.49 -6.12 -11.45
C GLN A 139 1.00 -7.52 -11.05
N LEU A 140 1.25 -8.55 -11.86
CA LEU A 140 0.91 -9.93 -11.51
C LEU A 140 1.67 -10.44 -10.29
N GLY A 141 2.97 -10.11 -10.16
CA GLY A 141 3.77 -10.49 -8.98
C GLY A 141 3.22 -9.89 -7.69
N VAL A 142 2.90 -8.60 -7.70
CA VAL A 142 2.25 -7.92 -6.56
C VAL A 142 0.86 -8.47 -6.27
N LYS A 143 0.05 -8.73 -7.30
CA LYS A 143 -1.29 -9.32 -7.15
C LYS A 143 -1.20 -10.70 -6.50
N ALA A 144 -0.24 -11.53 -6.91
CA ALA A 144 0.01 -12.83 -6.30
C ALA A 144 0.41 -12.72 -4.83
N ALA A 145 1.36 -11.83 -4.50
CA ALA A 145 1.76 -11.57 -3.11
C ALA A 145 0.59 -11.07 -2.25
N PHE A 146 -0.20 -10.14 -2.79
CA PHE A 146 -1.39 -9.63 -2.10
C PHE A 146 -2.41 -10.74 -1.86
N ALA A 147 -2.70 -11.57 -2.86
CA ALA A 147 -3.67 -12.65 -2.74
C ALA A 147 -3.27 -13.70 -1.69
N LEU A 148 -1.99 -14.10 -1.65
CA LEU A 148 -1.47 -14.98 -0.61
C LEU A 148 -1.61 -14.35 0.78
N THR A 149 -1.25 -13.08 0.91
CA THR A 149 -1.38 -12.34 2.19
C THR A 149 -2.84 -12.18 2.60
N TRP A 150 -3.73 -12.01 1.62
CA TRP A 150 -5.17 -11.88 1.84
C TRP A 150 -5.79 -13.18 2.37
N GLU A 151 -5.33 -14.34 1.87
CA GLU A 151 -5.83 -15.65 2.29
C GLU A 151 -5.54 -15.98 3.75
N GLU A 152 -4.44 -15.46 4.31
CA GLU A 152 -4.09 -15.62 5.73
C GLU A 152 -4.89 -14.70 6.67
N LEU A 153 -5.65 -13.74 6.12
CA LEU A 153 -6.49 -12.87 6.94
C LEU A 153 -7.66 -13.65 7.50
N GLU A 154 -7.95 -13.42 8.79
CA GLU A 154 -9.16 -13.95 9.40
C GLU A 154 -10.41 -13.46 8.65
N PRO A 155 -11.48 -14.28 8.56
CA PRO A 155 -12.68 -13.94 7.80
C PRO A 155 -13.28 -12.55 8.11
N PRO A 156 -13.37 -12.09 9.38
CA PRO A 156 -13.86 -10.74 9.68
C PRO A 156 -12.99 -9.62 9.09
N THR A 157 -11.67 -9.84 9.02
CA THR A 157 -10.71 -8.88 8.45
C THR A 157 -10.87 -8.81 6.93
N GLN A 158 -11.05 -9.96 6.26
CA GLN A 158 -11.35 -9.99 4.83
C GLN A 158 -12.68 -9.31 4.50
N GLN A 159 -13.72 -9.52 5.32
CA GLN A 159 -15.02 -8.88 5.14
C GLN A 159 -14.92 -7.36 5.26
N LEU A 160 -14.20 -6.85 6.26
CA LEU A 160 -13.94 -5.42 6.38
C LEU A 160 -13.18 -4.88 5.16
N GLY A 161 -12.12 -5.56 4.70
CA GLY A 161 -11.39 -5.12 3.51
C GLY A 161 -12.25 -5.09 2.24
N LYS A 162 -13.13 -6.08 2.04
CA LYS A 162 -14.12 -6.09 0.93
C LYS A 162 -15.11 -4.94 1.04
N PHE A 163 -15.52 -4.57 2.26
CA PHE A 163 -16.39 -3.43 2.47
C PHE A 163 -15.66 -2.11 2.14
N LEU A 164 -14.42 -1.96 2.62
CA LEU A 164 -13.60 -0.78 2.34
C LEU A 164 -13.30 -0.61 0.84
N SER A 165 -13.20 -1.70 0.07
CA SER A 165 -12.98 -1.63 -1.38
C SER A 165 -14.18 -1.10 -2.17
N LEU A 166 -15.35 -0.92 -1.55
CA LEU A 166 -16.53 -0.33 -2.19
C LEU A 166 -16.49 1.21 -2.18
N PHE A 167 -15.61 1.82 -1.37
CA PHE A 167 -15.50 3.26 -1.28
C PHE A 167 -14.61 3.82 -2.39
N ALA A 168 -14.82 5.10 -2.72
CA ALA A 168 -13.89 5.84 -3.56
C ALA A 168 -12.47 5.84 -2.92
N PRO A 169 -11.40 5.98 -3.72
CA PRO A 169 -10.01 6.04 -3.24
C PRO A 169 -9.75 7.39 -2.55
N GLN A 170 -10.44 7.62 -1.45
CA GLN A 170 -10.31 8.77 -0.58
C GLN A 170 -9.76 8.30 0.76
N SER A 171 -9.09 9.19 1.47
CA SER A 171 -8.58 8.87 2.79
C SER A 171 -9.74 8.57 3.74
N ILE A 172 -9.85 7.31 4.15
CA ILE A 172 -10.84 6.89 5.16
C ILE A 172 -10.21 7.14 6.52
N LEU A 173 -10.82 8.04 7.30
CA LEU A 173 -10.38 8.30 8.66
C LEU A 173 -10.57 7.04 9.51
N TRP A 174 -9.46 6.47 10.01
CA TRP A 174 -9.49 5.17 10.68
C TRP A 174 -10.29 5.17 11.98
N ASN A 175 -10.41 6.32 12.65
CA ASN A 175 -11.27 6.49 13.82
C ASN A 175 -12.75 6.26 13.47
N LEU A 176 -13.21 6.64 12.27
CA LEU A 176 -14.58 6.36 11.83
C LEU A 176 -14.80 4.86 11.61
N VAL A 177 -13.81 4.18 11.02
CA VAL A 177 -13.86 2.71 10.86
C VAL A 177 -13.94 2.03 12.23
N MET A 178 -13.13 2.48 13.19
CA MET A 178 -13.15 1.98 14.56
C MET A 178 -14.50 2.23 15.22
N TRP A 179 -15.03 3.45 15.13
CA TRP A 179 -16.30 3.84 15.74
C TRP A 179 -17.47 3.00 15.22
N VAL A 180 -17.58 2.80 13.90
CA VAL A 180 -18.59 1.93 13.30
C VAL A 180 -18.39 0.47 13.75
N ALA A 181 -17.14 -0.01 13.78
CA ALA A 181 -16.85 -1.40 14.13
C ALA A 181 -17.09 -1.72 15.61
N THR A 182 -16.89 -0.76 16.51
CA THR A 182 -17.10 -0.92 17.96
C THR A 182 -18.49 -0.52 18.43
N GLY A 183 -19.36 -0.07 17.52
CA GLY A 183 -20.72 0.32 17.86
C GLY A 183 -20.84 1.64 18.60
N GLY A 184 -19.80 2.50 18.54
CA GLY A 184 -19.76 3.81 19.19
C GLY A 184 -20.16 3.76 20.66
N ASP A 185 -19.25 3.33 21.55
CA ASP A 185 -19.47 3.56 22.97
C ASP A 185 -19.43 5.07 23.21
N ASP A 186 -20.59 5.63 23.56
CA ASP A 186 -20.82 7.03 23.89
C ASP A 186 -19.94 7.46 25.07
N GLU A 187 -18.77 8.06 24.82
CA GLU A 187 -18.13 8.93 25.82
C GLU A 187 -17.33 10.10 25.22
N ASP A 188 -16.95 10.06 23.94
CA ASP A 188 -16.35 11.20 23.22
C ASP A 188 -16.93 11.34 21.80
N ASP A 189 -18.08 12.02 21.70
CA ASP A 189 -18.73 12.41 20.43
C ASP A 189 -17.86 13.44 19.68
N PRO A 190 -17.32 13.14 18.47
CA PRO A 190 -16.55 14.12 17.73
C PRO A 190 -17.40 15.07 16.88
N SER A 191 -18.73 14.91 16.72
CA SER A 191 -19.63 15.89 16.05
C SER A 191 -21.11 15.46 15.98
N PRO A 192 -22.06 16.43 16.01
CA PRO A 192 -23.48 16.18 16.30
C PRO A 192 -24.24 15.62 15.09
N ASN A 193 -25.25 14.80 15.37
CA ASN A 193 -26.30 14.31 14.46
C ASN A 193 -25.94 13.18 13.48
N LEU A 194 -25.62 12.00 14.01
CA LEU A 194 -26.02 10.74 13.38
C LEU A 194 -26.53 9.79 14.48
N SER A 195 -27.83 9.50 14.52
CA SER A 195 -28.44 8.67 15.56
C SER A 195 -27.94 7.21 15.54
N PRO A 196 -27.78 6.56 16.71
CA PRO A 196 -27.16 5.24 16.79
C PRO A 196 -28.11 4.15 16.28
N ARG A 197 -27.60 3.26 15.42
CA ARG A 197 -28.28 2.02 15.03
C ARG A 197 -27.57 0.81 15.62
N GLY A 198 -28.26 0.16 16.57
CA GLY A 198 -28.33 -1.28 16.80
C GLY A 198 -27.04 -2.09 16.71
N GLY A 199 -26.55 -2.52 17.87
CA GLY A 199 -25.32 -3.27 18.05
C GLY A 199 -25.26 -4.62 17.33
N TYR A 200 -24.06 -4.89 16.79
CA TYR A 200 -23.55 -6.22 16.54
C TYR A 200 -22.18 -6.32 17.19
N GLY A 201 -22.13 -6.96 18.36
CA GLY A 201 -20.88 -7.27 19.06
C GLY A 201 -20.11 -8.35 18.31
N VAL A 202 -19.36 -7.94 17.28
CA VAL A 202 -18.30 -8.76 16.69
C VAL A 202 -17.02 -8.44 17.45
N HIS A 203 -16.25 -9.44 17.87
CA HIS A 203 -15.00 -9.28 18.63
C HIS A 203 -14.01 -8.30 17.96
N THR A 204 -14.14 -7.02 18.29
CA THR A 204 -13.47 -5.88 17.66
C THR A 204 -11.96 -5.85 17.90
N SER A 205 -11.52 -6.43 19.02
CA SER A 205 -10.11 -6.66 19.38
C SER A 205 -9.35 -7.42 18.28
N THR A 206 -10.01 -8.39 17.62
CA THR A 206 -9.36 -9.25 16.63
C THR A 206 -9.21 -8.56 15.27
N ILE A 207 -10.22 -7.81 14.83
CA ILE A 207 -10.21 -7.02 13.58
C ILE A 207 -9.11 -5.94 13.62
N CYS A 208 -8.98 -5.25 14.76
CA CYS A 208 -7.99 -4.20 14.95
C CYS A 208 -6.57 -4.75 15.07
N LYS A 209 -6.41 -5.93 15.69
CA LYS A 209 -5.14 -6.66 15.74
C LYS A 209 -4.75 -7.16 14.35
N GLY A 210 -5.68 -7.69 13.56
CA GLY A 210 -5.44 -8.11 12.17
C GLY A 210 -4.83 -7.00 11.32
N PHE A 211 -5.44 -5.82 11.28
CA PHE A 211 -4.90 -4.69 10.52
C PHE A 211 -3.64 -4.03 11.12
N ARG A 212 -3.37 -4.18 12.43
CA ARG A 212 -2.08 -3.77 13.01
C ARG A 212 -0.96 -4.78 12.70
N ARG A 213 -1.29 -6.07 12.64
CA ARG A 213 -0.38 -7.19 12.33
C ARG A 213 0.07 -7.14 10.87
N TYR A 214 -0.82 -6.73 9.97
CA TYR A 214 -0.55 -6.49 8.57
C TYR A 214 -0.47 -5.00 8.23
N ARG A 215 0.53 -4.28 8.78
CA ARG A 215 0.86 -2.91 8.35
C ARG A 215 0.92 -2.74 6.81
N PRO A 216 1.42 -3.70 6.02
CA PRO A 216 1.43 -3.58 4.57
C PRO A 216 0.05 -3.64 3.91
N LEU A 217 -0.99 -4.19 4.57
CA LEU A 217 -2.35 -4.21 4.03
C LEU A 217 -3.06 -2.85 4.13
N LYS A 218 -2.65 -2.01 5.10
CA LYS A 218 -3.04 -0.60 5.10
C LYS A 218 -2.45 0.15 3.89
N LEU A 219 -1.27 -0.27 3.42
CA LEU A 219 -0.70 0.22 2.17
C LEU A 219 -1.29 -0.48 0.94
N SER A 220 -1.65 -1.76 0.99
CA SER A 220 -2.08 -2.50 -0.19
C SER A 220 -3.49 -2.15 -0.66
N LEU A 221 -4.37 -1.66 0.22
CA LEU A 221 -5.63 -1.03 -0.19
C LEU A 221 -5.40 0.32 -0.92
N ARG A 222 -4.26 1.00 -0.68
CA ARG A 222 -3.79 2.09 -1.56
C ARG A 222 -3.15 1.54 -2.84
N ALA A 223 -2.60 0.33 -2.78
CA ALA A 223 -1.71 -0.21 -3.81
C ALA A 223 -2.34 -1.19 -4.81
N GLN A 224 -3.66 -1.43 -4.74
CA GLN A 224 -4.43 -2.08 -5.80
C GLN A 224 -4.37 -1.34 -7.16
N ARG A 225 -3.60 -0.26 -7.25
CA ARG A 225 -3.36 0.51 -8.48
C ARG A 225 -1.88 0.85 -8.70
N GLN A 226 -0.95 0.00 -8.27
CA GLN A 226 0.47 0.17 -8.60
C GLN A 226 0.71 0.12 -10.12
N ARG A 227 0.78 1.31 -10.72
CA ARG A 227 1.70 1.63 -11.81
C ARG A 227 2.65 2.69 -11.27
N SER A 228 3.94 2.42 -11.45
CA SER A 228 5.13 3.20 -11.11
C SER A 228 4.88 4.68 -10.83
N GLU A 229 5.21 5.12 -9.62
CA GLU A 229 5.12 6.52 -9.19
C GLU A 229 6.22 7.38 -9.84
N VAL A 230 5.89 8.62 -10.11
CA VAL A 230 6.78 9.69 -10.52
C VAL A 230 6.78 10.71 -9.40
N ILE A 231 7.97 11.10 -8.97
CA ILE A 231 8.17 12.25 -8.10
C ILE A 231 8.39 13.44 -9.03
N ALA A 232 7.72 14.57 -8.81
CA ALA A 232 7.94 15.79 -9.58
C ALA A 232 8.05 17.00 -8.66
#